data_AF-A0A949YKT6-F1
#
_entry.id   AF-A0A949YKT6-F1
#
_cell.length_a   1.000
_cell.length_b   1.000
_cell.length_c   1.000
_cell.angle_alpha   90.00
_cell.angle_beta   90.00
_cell.angle_gamma   90.00
#
_symmetry.space_group_name_H-M   'P 1'
#
loop_
_entity.id
_entity.type
_entity.pdbx_description
1 polymer ?
#
loop_
_entity_poly.entity_id
_entity_poly.type
_entity_poly.pdbx_seq_one_letter_code
_entity_poly.pdbx_strand_id
1 'polypeptide(L)'
;MPINLEFGGIELTGDPQRQPFETTRKEEGSVRIGVIGDFRGRGTRAPVELTHTQAERCLLPVDRDNIDEVLARLCPELSLTLPEAEGTPVVLTFREVDDFHPDRILARAEVFAALRKTRSRLEDPSTFAEAAAEIGVGARPAELAPAPPPPAANVTPAELLDLILQQSSPSTPPPPAPPAQVGAWGAFLEQITAPHIHRENPRQAELIAGVDAAMAQLLRDILHHPEFQALESLWRGVKLLTRRLDTGTNLALELIDLPRAALEADLLSTKPLDSTAAYKLLVEPSVGIQGGRSWTFLVGDFTFGPSRRDIVLLWRLGQIARLAAAPFLAAANPQIVGSNSLASTPDPDDWSTPPADEGWSDLRRSSEAPYLGLALPRFLLRAPYGRERVPIEAFAFEEFPVPPAHASYLWGNPAFALAVLLGSSFNAQGRLDRDRFAFDLTELPLSFESTDDGGTRVKPCAEVLLGTRAADRLLGAGLMPFQSIRNRDTIRLAQLVSIADPPAPLAIP
;
A
#
# COMPACT_ATOMS: atom_id res chain seq x y z
N MET A 1 13.40 37.60 -18.01
CA MET A 1 13.13 38.50 -16.86
C MET A 1 13.02 37.64 -15.62
N PRO A 2 13.51 38.08 -14.45
CA PRO A 2 13.25 37.34 -13.21
C PRO A 2 11.74 37.27 -12.99
N ILE A 3 11.21 36.07 -12.80
CA ILE A 3 9.79 35.87 -12.46
C ILE A 3 9.67 36.20 -10.97
N ASN A 4 9.07 37.34 -10.64
CA ASN A 4 8.82 37.74 -9.25
C ASN A 4 7.45 37.20 -8.82
N LEU A 5 7.43 36.04 -8.17
CA LEU A 5 6.26 35.51 -7.50
C LEU A 5 6.45 35.62 -5.99
N GLU A 6 5.59 36.40 -5.32
CA GLU A 6 5.55 36.50 -3.86
C GLU A 6 4.48 35.56 -3.29
N PHE A 7 4.90 34.66 -2.39
CA PHE A 7 3.98 33.86 -1.58
C PHE A 7 4.25 34.11 -0.10
N GLY A 8 3.37 34.85 0.60
CA GLY A 8 3.51 35.06 2.05
C GLY A 8 4.86 35.65 2.49
N GLY A 9 5.48 36.51 1.67
CA GLY A 9 6.81 37.08 1.94
C GLY A 9 8.00 36.20 1.53
N ILE A 10 7.75 35.07 0.87
CA ILE A 10 8.78 34.23 0.25
C ILE A 10 9.08 34.79 -1.14
N GLU A 11 10.30 35.30 -1.32
CA GLU A 11 10.82 35.63 -2.66
C GLU A 11 11.25 34.35 -3.38
N LEU A 12 10.61 34.07 -4.53
CA LEU A 12 10.92 32.94 -5.41
C LEU A 12 11.87 33.32 -6.55
N THR A 13 12.63 34.39 -6.38
CA THR A 13 13.72 34.77 -7.26
C THR A 13 14.85 33.76 -7.11
N GLY A 14 14.91 32.78 -8.02
CA GLY A 14 16.16 32.07 -8.28
C GLY A 14 17.17 33.10 -8.75
N ASP A 15 18.29 33.27 -8.04
CA ASP A 15 19.42 34.04 -8.56
C ASP A 15 20.04 33.22 -9.71
N PRO A 16 19.82 33.59 -10.98
CA PRO A 16 20.35 32.84 -12.11
C PRO A 16 21.88 32.96 -12.18
N GLN A 17 22.49 33.92 -11.45
CA GLN A 17 23.94 34.06 -11.36
C GLN A 17 24.56 33.20 -10.26
N ARG A 18 23.77 32.70 -9.29
CA ARG A 18 24.25 31.74 -8.29
C ARG A 18 24.46 30.40 -8.99
N GLN A 19 25.70 30.18 -9.44
CA GLN A 19 26.10 28.96 -10.12
C GLN A 19 25.90 27.74 -9.20
N PRO A 20 25.50 26.57 -9.75
CA PRO A 20 25.59 25.31 -9.03
C PRO A 20 27.01 25.14 -8.48
N PHE A 21 27.13 24.55 -7.29
CA PHE A 21 28.45 24.30 -6.73
C PHE A 21 29.22 23.28 -7.57
N GLU A 22 30.51 23.54 -7.83
CA GLU A 22 31.39 22.56 -8.46
C GLU A 22 31.57 21.36 -7.51
N THR A 23 30.98 20.23 -7.86
CA THR A 23 31.16 18.97 -7.15
C THR A 23 32.40 18.25 -7.71
N THR A 24 33.53 18.33 -7.00
CA THR A 24 34.73 17.58 -7.40
C THR A 24 34.54 16.10 -7.04
N ARG A 25 34.00 15.32 -7.97
CA ARG A 25 33.76 13.88 -7.80
C ARG A 25 35.11 13.13 -7.81
N LYS A 26 35.37 12.30 -6.80
CA LYS A 26 36.63 11.54 -6.69
C LYS A 26 36.69 10.36 -7.68
N GLU A 27 35.54 9.89 -8.13
CA GLU A 27 35.41 8.72 -9.01
C GLU A 27 34.35 9.03 -10.08
N GLU A 28 34.78 9.23 -11.32
CA GLU A 28 33.91 9.14 -12.50
C GLU A 28 33.24 7.75 -12.45
N GLY A 29 31.97 7.69 -12.05
CA GLY A 29 31.21 6.44 -12.01
C GLY A 29 30.81 5.90 -10.64
N SER A 30 30.61 6.74 -9.61
CA SER A 30 29.73 6.37 -8.48
C SER A 30 28.30 6.86 -8.72
N VAL A 31 27.31 6.32 -8.03
CA VAL A 31 25.90 6.77 -8.01
C VAL A 31 25.44 6.80 -6.56
N ARG A 32 24.87 7.92 -6.14
CA ARG A 32 24.31 8.08 -4.79
C ARG A 32 22.86 8.53 -4.91
N ILE A 33 21.95 7.70 -4.41
CA ILE A 33 20.50 7.93 -4.48
C ILE A 33 20.00 8.27 -3.07
N GLY A 34 19.41 9.45 -2.91
CA GLY A 34 18.77 9.84 -1.65
C GLY A 34 17.27 9.67 -1.74
N VAL A 35 16.66 8.87 -0.86
CA VAL A 35 15.20 8.65 -0.81
C VAL A 35 14.62 9.38 0.39
N ILE A 36 13.74 10.34 0.12
CA ILE A 36 13.14 11.24 1.10
C ILE A 36 11.70 10.79 1.36
N GLY A 37 11.33 10.57 2.62
CA GLY A 37 9.98 10.15 3.00
C GLY A 37 9.76 10.12 4.50
N ASP A 38 8.53 9.81 4.92
CA ASP A 38 8.17 9.63 6.34
C ASP A 38 8.37 8.16 6.77
N PHE A 39 9.63 7.76 6.95
CA PHE A 39 9.95 6.36 7.24
C PHE A 39 9.49 5.91 8.63
N ARG A 40 9.10 6.82 9.52
CA ARG A 40 8.61 6.50 10.87
C ARG A 40 7.09 6.45 11.00
N GLY A 41 6.34 6.81 9.95
CA GLY A 41 4.87 6.84 10.00
C GLY A 41 4.35 7.92 10.95
N ARG A 42 5.02 9.08 11.03
CA ARG A 42 4.55 10.19 11.88
C ARG A 42 3.26 10.81 11.35
N GLY A 43 2.92 10.58 10.07
CA GLY A 43 1.72 11.12 9.44
C GLY A 43 1.71 12.65 9.51
N THR A 44 0.58 13.22 9.92
CA THR A 44 0.41 14.66 10.17
C THR A 44 0.76 15.10 11.60
N ARG A 45 1.40 14.24 12.42
CA ARG A 45 1.81 14.62 13.78
C ARG A 45 2.81 15.79 13.73
N ALA A 46 2.78 16.59 14.79
CA ALA A 46 3.38 17.92 14.92
C ALA A 46 4.76 18.07 14.25
N PRO A 47 5.05 19.25 13.65
CA PRO A 47 6.26 19.47 12.87
C PRO A 47 7.49 19.15 13.72
N VAL A 48 8.32 18.24 13.21
CA VAL A 48 9.65 18.02 13.75
C VAL A 48 10.45 19.27 13.44
N GLU A 49 10.85 20.01 14.47
CA GLU A 49 11.92 20.99 14.31
C GLU A 49 13.18 20.23 13.89
N LEU A 50 13.58 20.40 12.63
CA LEU A 50 14.81 19.82 12.12
C LEU A 50 16.00 20.56 12.75
N THR A 51 16.46 20.06 13.90
CA THR A 51 17.71 20.56 14.49
C THR A 51 18.90 19.98 13.71
N HIS A 52 20.00 20.74 13.61
CA HIS A 52 21.21 20.34 12.90
C HIS A 52 21.70 18.94 13.27
N THR A 53 21.62 18.57 14.56
CA THR A 53 22.06 17.28 15.09
C THR A 53 21.13 16.12 14.70
N GLN A 54 19.89 16.40 14.28
CA GLN A 54 18.95 15.39 13.76
C GLN A 54 19.15 15.15 12.27
N ALA A 55 19.57 16.16 11.50
CA ALA A 55 19.79 16.06 10.05
C ALA A 55 20.87 15.00 9.71
N GLU A 56 22.00 14.99 10.43
CA GLU A 56 23.05 13.96 10.23
C GLU A 56 22.59 12.55 10.63
N ARG A 57 21.62 12.44 11.55
CA ARG A 57 21.02 11.16 11.98
C ARG A 57 19.95 10.66 11.02
N CYS A 58 19.52 11.48 10.07
CA CYS A 58 18.49 11.14 9.09
C CYS A 58 19.05 10.43 7.86
N LEU A 59 20.36 10.45 7.61
CA LEU A 59 20.99 9.72 6.49
C LEU A 59 21.28 8.27 6.90
N LEU A 60 20.50 7.35 6.34
CA LEU A 60 20.57 5.93 6.68
C LEU A 60 20.94 5.14 5.43
N PRO A 61 22.20 4.67 5.29
CA PRO A 61 22.58 3.82 4.18
C PRO A 61 21.78 2.51 4.24
N VAL A 62 21.21 2.12 3.11
CA VAL A 62 20.38 0.94 3.01
C VAL A 62 20.76 0.12 1.78
N ASP A 63 20.74 -1.20 1.94
CA ASP A 63 20.94 -2.19 0.90
C ASP A 63 19.97 -3.37 1.12
N ARG A 64 20.16 -4.44 0.35
CA ARG A 64 19.31 -5.64 0.43
C ARG A 64 19.51 -6.43 1.73
N ASP A 65 20.65 -6.28 2.39
CA ASP A 65 21.08 -7.09 3.53
C ASP A 65 20.74 -6.39 4.87
N ASN A 66 20.68 -5.06 4.89
CA ASN A 66 20.44 -4.27 6.12
C ASN A 66 19.06 -3.58 6.21
N ILE A 67 18.17 -3.74 5.23
CA ILE A 67 16.88 -3.03 5.18
C ILE A 67 16.06 -3.21 6.46
N ASP A 68 16.01 -4.41 7.02
CA ASP A 68 15.27 -4.68 8.25
C ASP A 68 15.98 -4.09 9.49
N GLU A 69 17.32 -4.01 9.49
CA GLU A 69 18.06 -3.33 10.56
C GLU A 69 17.76 -1.82 10.57
N VAL A 70 17.70 -1.21 9.38
CA VAL A 70 17.35 0.21 9.22
C VAL A 70 15.91 0.46 9.65
N LEU A 71 14.97 -0.42 9.27
CA LEU A 71 13.57 -0.36 9.68
C LEU A 71 13.45 -0.49 11.21
N ALA A 72 14.09 -1.49 11.81
CA ALA A 72 14.11 -1.69 13.27
C ALA A 72 14.74 -0.49 14.02
N ARG A 73 15.78 0.14 13.46
CA ARG A 73 16.40 1.35 14.02
C ARG A 73 15.46 2.56 13.99
N LEU A 74 14.67 2.70 12.93
CA LEU A 74 13.69 3.77 12.81
C LEU A 74 12.45 3.53 13.67
N CYS A 75 12.13 2.25 13.93
CA CYS A 75 11.01 1.77 14.73
C CYS A 75 9.69 2.51 14.39
N PRO A 76 9.18 2.37 13.16
CA PRO A 76 7.94 3.03 12.76
C PRO A 76 6.77 2.59 13.64
N GLU A 77 5.92 3.54 14.01
CA GLU A 77 4.75 3.31 14.84
C GLU A 77 3.54 4.01 14.23
N LEU A 78 2.46 3.27 14.05
CA LEU A 78 1.17 3.81 13.61
C LEU A 78 0.14 3.66 14.71
N SER A 79 -0.73 4.65 14.84
CA SER A 79 -1.85 4.63 15.77
C SER A 79 -3.12 4.91 14.98
N LEU A 80 -3.83 3.83 14.66
CA LEU A 80 -4.96 3.87 13.75
C LEU A 80 -6.27 3.99 14.53
N THR A 81 -7.13 4.90 14.10
CA THR A 81 -8.51 4.99 14.61
C THR A 81 -9.42 4.23 13.66
N LEU A 82 -9.86 3.04 14.07
CA LEU A 82 -10.72 2.18 13.24
C LEU A 82 -12.19 2.38 13.61
N PRO A 83 -13.13 2.31 12.65
CA PRO A 83 -14.56 2.40 12.92
C PRO A 83 -15.05 1.33 13.91
N GLU A 84 -14.48 0.14 13.82
CA GLU A 84 -14.89 -1.05 14.58
C GLU A 84 -14.32 -1.09 16.02
N ALA A 85 -13.35 -0.23 16.34
CA ALA A 85 -12.62 -0.27 17.61
C ALA A 85 -13.19 0.68 18.69
N GLU A 86 -14.42 1.20 18.53
CA GLU A 86 -15.11 2.11 19.47
C GLU A 86 -14.22 3.25 20.03
N GLY A 87 -13.31 3.78 19.20
CA GLY A 87 -12.41 4.88 19.58
C GLY A 87 -11.12 4.47 20.30
N THR A 88 -10.88 3.18 20.53
CA THR A 88 -9.58 2.69 21.02
C THR A 88 -8.58 2.68 19.86
N PRO A 89 -7.45 3.40 19.96
CA PRO A 89 -6.46 3.41 18.89
C PRO A 89 -5.75 2.06 18.78
N VAL A 90 -5.68 1.51 17.58
CA VAL A 90 -4.88 0.31 17.28
C VAL A 90 -3.45 0.75 17.01
N VAL A 91 -2.54 0.40 17.92
CA VAL A 91 -1.12 0.71 17.78
C VAL A 91 -0.39 -0.44 17.09
N LEU A 92 0.29 -0.15 15.99
CA LEU A 92 1.09 -1.08 15.22
C LEU A 92 2.54 -0.61 15.21
N THR A 93 3.47 -1.53 15.46
CA THR A 93 4.92 -1.27 15.41
C THR A 93 5.59 -2.21 14.41
N PHE A 94 6.57 -1.69 13.68
CA PHE A 94 7.23 -2.41 12.60
C PHE A 94 8.73 -2.48 12.85
N ARG A 95 9.33 -3.65 12.60
CA ARG A 95 10.78 -3.90 12.73
C ARG A 95 11.37 -4.58 11.50
N GLU A 96 10.58 -5.37 10.79
CA GLU A 96 10.94 -5.99 9.51
C GLU A 96 9.90 -5.63 8.44
N VAL A 97 10.27 -5.68 7.15
CA VAL A 97 9.30 -5.42 6.07
C VAL A 97 8.18 -6.47 6.03
N ASP A 98 8.43 -7.66 6.56
CA ASP A 98 7.42 -8.70 6.64
C ASP A 98 6.40 -8.46 7.76
N ASP A 99 6.61 -7.49 8.66
CA ASP A 99 5.62 -7.07 9.68
C ASP A 99 4.36 -6.44 9.07
N PHE A 100 4.42 -5.98 7.82
CA PHE A 100 3.25 -5.54 7.05
C PHE A 100 2.41 -6.73 6.53
N HIS A 101 2.85 -7.98 6.70
CA HIS A 101 2.09 -9.15 6.29
C HIS A 101 0.88 -9.38 7.21
N PRO A 102 -0.29 -9.76 6.69
CA PRO A 102 -1.50 -10.01 7.48
C PRO A 102 -1.28 -10.98 8.65
N ASP A 103 -0.57 -12.08 8.43
CA ASP A 103 -0.28 -13.04 9.51
C ASP A 103 0.54 -12.41 10.65
N ARG A 104 1.46 -11.48 10.36
CA ARG A 104 2.23 -10.76 11.38
C ARG A 104 1.36 -9.76 12.14
N ILE A 105 0.50 -9.04 11.44
CA ILE A 105 -0.45 -8.08 12.04
C ILE A 105 -1.41 -8.82 12.97
N LEU A 106 -2.02 -9.91 12.51
CA LEU A 106 -2.90 -10.78 13.30
C LEU A 106 -2.18 -11.33 14.53
N ALA A 107 -0.92 -11.72 14.40
CA ALA A 107 -0.13 -12.27 15.49
C ALA A 107 0.20 -11.24 16.58
N ARG A 108 0.51 -10.00 16.21
CA ARG A 108 1.09 -8.99 17.11
C ARG A 108 0.11 -7.93 17.61
N ALA A 109 -0.88 -7.54 16.83
CA ALA A 109 -1.78 -6.47 17.23
C ALA A 109 -2.75 -6.94 18.32
N GLU A 110 -2.82 -6.18 19.41
CA GLU A 110 -3.61 -6.53 20.60
C GLU A 110 -5.11 -6.61 20.31
N VAL A 111 -5.58 -5.83 19.32
CA VAL A 111 -6.98 -5.83 18.87
C VAL A 111 -7.46 -7.22 18.42
N PHE A 112 -6.56 -8.05 17.87
CA PHE A 112 -6.89 -9.42 17.48
C PHE A 112 -6.69 -10.44 18.62
N ALA A 113 -6.09 -10.08 19.74
CA ALA A 113 -5.79 -11.02 20.82
C ALA A 113 -7.07 -11.64 21.40
N ALA A 114 -8.10 -10.82 21.63
CA ALA A 114 -9.40 -11.29 22.10
C ALA A 114 -10.08 -12.22 21.08
N LEU A 115 -10.14 -11.82 19.80
CA LEU A 115 -10.76 -12.60 18.73
C LEU A 115 -10.04 -13.95 18.51
N ARG A 116 -8.71 -13.97 18.53
CA ARG A 116 -7.91 -15.21 18.43
C ARG A 116 -8.15 -16.14 19.61
N LYS A 117 -8.21 -15.61 20.83
CA LYS A 117 -8.50 -16.41 22.03
C LYS A 117 -9.89 -17.04 21.92
N THR A 118 -10.88 -16.26 21.53
CA THR A 118 -12.26 -16.73 21.30
C THR A 118 -12.30 -17.81 20.22
N ARG A 119 -11.62 -17.60 19.09
CA ARG A 119 -11.51 -18.60 18.02
C ARG A 119 -10.93 -19.93 18.54
N SER A 120 -9.80 -19.90 19.25
CA SER A 120 -9.19 -21.13 19.80
C SER A 120 -10.10 -21.85 20.80
N ARG A 121 -10.88 -21.11 21.59
CA ARG A 121 -11.84 -21.68 22.55
C ARG A 121 -13.09 -22.27 21.88
N LEU A 122 -13.45 -21.75 20.70
CA LEU A 122 -14.52 -22.31 19.87
C LEU A 122 -14.03 -23.55 19.10
N GLU A 123 -12.74 -23.64 18.78
CA GLU A 123 -12.14 -24.83 18.17
C GLU A 123 -12.04 -26.00 19.17
N ASP A 124 -11.69 -25.72 20.42
CA ASP A 124 -11.62 -26.74 21.47
C ASP A 124 -13.02 -27.17 21.93
N PRO A 125 -13.41 -28.47 21.74
CA PRO A 125 -14.71 -28.98 22.14
C PRO A 125 -15.03 -28.82 23.63
N SER A 126 -14.02 -28.77 24.49
CA SER A 126 -14.19 -28.67 25.94
C SER A 126 -14.56 -27.25 26.39
N THR A 127 -14.09 -26.22 25.69
CA THR A 127 -14.36 -24.80 26.02
C THR A 127 -15.44 -24.17 25.15
N PHE A 128 -15.94 -24.90 24.15
CA PHE A 128 -16.92 -24.42 23.18
C PHE A 128 -18.18 -23.83 23.81
N ALA A 129 -18.79 -24.52 24.78
CA ALA A 129 -20.06 -24.10 25.38
C ALA A 129 -19.94 -22.76 26.13
N GLU A 130 -18.81 -22.52 26.80
CA GLU A 130 -18.54 -21.26 27.50
C GLU A 130 -18.27 -20.12 26.52
N ALA A 131 -17.45 -20.37 25.50
CA ALA A 131 -17.15 -19.38 24.47
C ALA A 131 -18.39 -18.98 23.65
N ALA A 132 -19.24 -19.96 23.31
CA ALA A 132 -20.51 -19.69 22.63
C ALA A 132 -21.47 -18.86 23.50
N ALA A 133 -21.45 -19.06 24.83
CA ALA A 133 -22.23 -18.25 25.76
C ALA A 133 -21.71 -16.80 25.87
N GLU A 134 -20.39 -16.59 25.88
CA GLU A 134 -19.76 -15.26 25.92
C GLU A 134 -20.06 -14.41 24.67
N ILE A 135 -20.16 -15.03 23.49
CA ILE A 135 -20.53 -14.35 22.23
C ILE A 135 -22.04 -14.04 22.17
N GLY A 136 -22.81 -14.39 23.22
CA GLY A 136 -24.25 -14.16 23.29
C GLY A 136 -25.10 -15.24 22.60
N VAL A 137 -24.51 -16.41 22.30
CA VAL A 137 -25.21 -17.58 21.71
C VAL A 137 -25.52 -18.64 22.79
N GLY A 138 -25.49 -18.24 24.06
CA GLY A 138 -25.92 -19.04 25.20
C GLY A 138 -27.45 -19.08 25.34
N ALA A 139 -28.06 -20.14 24.81
CA ALA A 139 -29.35 -20.70 25.21
C ALA A 139 -30.46 -19.71 25.67
N ARG A 140 -31.30 -19.26 24.72
CA ARG A 140 -32.73 -19.49 24.95
C ARG A 140 -33.00 -20.93 24.52
N PRO A 141 -33.67 -21.75 25.35
CA PRO A 141 -34.42 -22.86 24.79
C PRO A 141 -35.26 -22.24 23.66
N ALA A 142 -35.17 -22.80 22.46
CA ALA A 142 -36.27 -22.66 21.54
C ALA A 142 -37.48 -23.21 22.28
N GLU A 143 -38.29 -22.32 22.87
CA GLU A 143 -39.68 -22.61 23.05
C GLU A 143 -40.14 -22.94 21.64
N LEU A 144 -40.37 -24.24 21.40
CA LEU A 144 -41.01 -24.68 20.17
C LEU A 144 -42.27 -23.83 20.07
N ALA A 145 -42.27 -22.85 19.17
CA ALA A 145 -43.51 -22.32 18.67
C ALA A 145 -44.30 -23.56 18.20
N PRO A 146 -45.48 -23.83 18.75
CA PRO A 146 -46.27 -24.95 18.29
C PRO A 146 -46.51 -24.75 16.80
N ALA A 147 -46.24 -25.79 16.02
CA ALA A 147 -46.51 -25.77 14.58
C ALA A 147 -47.96 -25.30 14.35
N PRO A 148 -48.22 -24.45 13.34
CA PRO A 148 -49.58 -24.04 13.04
C PRO A 148 -50.41 -25.30 12.74
N PRO A 149 -51.64 -25.40 13.27
CA PRO A 149 -52.46 -26.59 13.06
C PRO A 149 -52.76 -26.76 11.57
N PRO A 150 -52.80 -28.00 11.04
CA PRO A 150 -53.26 -28.23 9.68
C PRO A 150 -54.73 -27.80 9.55
N PRO A 151 -55.16 -27.35 8.37
CA PRO A 151 -56.54 -26.93 8.15
C PRO A 151 -57.49 -28.10 8.43
N ALA A 152 -58.55 -27.82 9.20
CA ALA A 152 -59.58 -28.79 9.52
C ALA A 152 -60.25 -29.30 8.24
N ALA A 153 -60.01 -30.57 7.91
CA ALA A 153 -60.85 -31.32 7.00
C ALA A 153 -62.05 -31.86 7.78
N ASN A 154 -63.26 -31.56 7.31
CA ASN A 154 -64.50 -32.12 7.83
C ASN A 154 -64.51 -33.63 7.58
N VAL A 155 -64.21 -34.41 8.62
CA VAL A 155 -64.38 -35.87 8.62
C VAL A 155 -65.70 -36.16 9.34
N THR A 156 -66.56 -36.96 8.71
CA THR A 156 -67.90 -37.25 9.24
C THR A 156 -67.85 -38.40 10.26
N PRO A 157 -68.83 -38.51 11.19
CA PRO A 157 -68.82 -39.52 12.26
C PRO A 157 -68.77 -40.99 11.78
N ALA A 158 -69.03 -41.25 10.49
CA ALA A 158 -68.95 -42.59 9.91
C ALA A 158 -67.51 -43.06 9.64
N GLU A 159 -66.55 -42.14 9.45
CA GLU A 159 -65.15 -42.48 9.13
C GLU A 159 -64.30 -42.72 10.39
N LEU A 160 -64.77 -42.28 11.57
CA LEU A 160 -64.11 -42.51 12.85
C LEU A 160 -64.29 -43.95 13.38
N LEU A 161 -65.37 -44.64 13.01
CA LEU A 161 -65.57 -46.03 13.43
C LEU A 161 -64.66 -47.01 12.66
N ASP A 162 -64.38 -46.72 11.38
CA ASP A 162 -63.53 -47.57 10.53
C ASP A 162 -62.05 -47.50 10.92
N LEU A 163 -61.61 -46.35 11.46
CA LEU A 163 -60.24 -46.15 11.93
C LEU A 163 -59.96 -46.86 13.27
N ILE A 164 -60.99 -47.06 14.10
CA ILE A 164 -60.89 -47.75 15.40
C ILE A 164 -60.94 -49.28 15.21
N LEU A 165 -61.69 -49.77 14.22
CA LEU A 165 -61.77 -51.19 13.89
C LEU A 165 -60.50 -51.75 13.23
N GLN A 166 -59.69 -50.90 12.57
CA GLN A 166 -58.40 -51.32 11.99
C GLN A 166 -57.26 -51.48 13.02
N GLN A 167 -57.42 -50.99 14.26
CA GLN A 167 -56.39 -51.07 15.30
C GLN A 167 -56.53 -52.28 16.24
N SER A 168 -57.41 -53.25 15.95
CA SER A 168 -57.60 -54.40 16.83
C SER A 168 -57.79 -55.73 16.08
N SER A 169 -56.68 -56.35 15.67
CA SER A 169 -56.46 -57.81 15.72
C SER A 169 -55.01 -58.20 15.32
N PRO A 170 -54.48 -59.33 15.83
CA PRO A 170 -53.05 -59.54 16.02
C PRO A 170 -52.37 -60.07 14.76
N SER A 171 -51.12 -59.67 14.53
CA SER A 171 -50.26 -60.30 13.53
C SER A 171 -48.87 -60.52 14.11
N THR A 172 -48.52 -61.79 14.21
CA THR A 172 -47.24 -62.34 14.65
C THR A 172 -46.11 -61.86 13.75
N PRO A 173 -44.98 -61.35 14.29
CA PRO A 173 -43.82 -61.00 13.48
C PRO A 173 -43.03 -62.25 13.03
N PRO A 174 -42.44 -62.24 11.81
CA PRO A 174 -41.49 -63.27 11.38
C PRO A 174 -40.18 -63.18 12.19
N PRO A 175 -39.38 -64.26 12.24
CA PRO A 175 -38.24 -64.34 13.15
C PRO A 175 -37.17 -63.29 12.81
N PRO A 176 -36.55 -62.67 13.83
CA PRO A 176 -35.40 -61.79 13.62
C PRO A 176 -34.20 -62.62 13.15
N ALA A 177 -33.49 -62.12 12.13
CA ALA A 177 -32.12 -62.52 11.87
C ALA A 177 -31.31 -62.34 13.17
N PRO A 178 -30.38 -63.25 13.51
CA PRO A 178 -29.66 -63.16 14.77
C PRO A 178 -28.96 -61.80 14.83
N PRO A 179 -29.05 -61.07 15.97
CA PRO A 179 -28.17 -59.94 16.17
C PRO A 179 -26.75 -60.49 16.04
N ALA A 180 -25.96 -59.92 15.14
CA ALA A 180 -24.52 -60.05 15.24
C ALA A 180 -24.20 -59.66 16.68
N GLN A 181 -23.66 -60.61 17.45
CA GLN A 181 -23.17 -60.31 18.78
C GLN A 181 -22.14 -59.20 18.60
N VAL A 182 -22.56 -57.97 18.84
CA VAL A 182 -21.68 -56.94 19.33
C VAL A 182 -21.24 -57.52 20.67
N GLY A 183 -20.14 -58.29 20.62
CA GLY A 183 -19.58 -58.92 21.80
C GLY A 183 -19.33 -57.85 22.86
N ALA A 184 -19.11 -58.25 24.10
CA ALA A 184 -18.75 -57.35 25.19
C ALA A 184 -17.66 -56.33 24.80
N TRP A 185 -16.85 -56.62 23.79
CA TRP A 185 -15.89 -55.73 23.12
C TRP A 185 -16.45 -54.55 22.34
N GLY A 186 -17.60 -54.65 21.66
CA GLY A 186 -18.17 -53.54 20.88
C GLY A 186 -18.89 -52.51 21.74
N ALA A 187 -19.57 -52.94 22.82
CA ALA A 187 -20.11 -52.04 23.83
C ALA A 187 -18.99 -51.37 24.67
N PHE A 188 -17.86 -52.07 24.87
CA PHE A 188 -16.66 -51.54 25.50
C PHE A 188 -15.90 -50.55 24.60
N LEU A 189 -15.84 -50.82 23.29
CA LEU A 189 -15.33 -49.86 22.30
C LEU A 189 -16.21 -48.62 22.27
N GLU A 190 -17.54 -48.74 22.20
CA GLU A 190 -18.44 -47.57 22.31
C GLU A 190 -18.27 -46.82 23.63
N GLN A 191 -18.03 -47.47 24.76
CA GLN A 191 -17.84 -46.81 26.06
C GLN A 191 -16.48 -46.09 26.18
N ILE A 192 -15.45 -46.56 25.48
CA ILE A 192 -14.12 -45.93 25.40
C ILE A 192 -14.07 -44.87 24.30
N THR A 193 -14.76 -45.09 23.19
CA THR A 193 -14.81 -44.16 22.05
C THR A 193 -15.90 -43.11 22.19
N ALA A 194 -16.94 -43.29 23.00
CA ALA A 194 -17.99 -42.27 23.24
C ALA A 194 -17.47 -40.93 23.76
N PRO A 195 -16.46 -40.86 24.66
CA PRO A 195 -15.81 -39.60 24.99
C PRO A 195 -14.85 -39.07 23.90
N HIS A 196 -14.60 -39.84 22.83
CA HIS A 196 -13.66 -39.50 21.74
C HIS A 196 -14.32 -39.41 20.34
N ILE A 197 -15.63 -39.68 20.22
CA ILE A 197 -16.42 -39.47 18.99
C ILE A 197 -17.01 -38.06 19.07
N HIS A 198 -16.23 -37.10 18.60
CA HIS A 198 -16.65 -35.71 18.47
C HIS A 198 -17.71 -35.61 17.37
N ARG A 199 -18.98 -35.41 17.77
CA ARG A 199 -20.00 -34.91 16.83
C ARG A 199 -19.70 -33.43 16.61
N GLU A 200 -19.09 -33.08 15.48
CA GLU A 200 -18.99 -31.69 15.04
C GLU A 200 -20.39 -31.06 15.09
N ASN A 201 -20.55 -30.08 15.96
CA ASN A 201 -21.81 -29.35 16.08
C ASN A 201 -21.83 -28.36 14.91
N PRO A 202 -22.82 -28.35 14.00
CA PRO A 202 -22.81 -27.43 12.85
C PRO A 202 -22.73 -25.95 13.26
N ARG A 203 -23.23 -25.61 14.45
CA ARG A 203 -23.09 -24.27 15.06
C ARG A 203 -21.65 -23.89 15.41
N GLN A 204 -20.77 -24.86 15.64
CA GLN A 204 -19.35 -24.60 15.91
C GLN A 204 -18.68 -24.00 14.68
N ALA A 205 -18.90 -24.60 13.51
CA ALA A 205 -18.41 -24.07 12.25
C ALA A 205 -18.98 -22.68 11.95
N GLU A 206 -20.28 -22.46 12.20
CA GLU A 206 -20.93 -21.15 12.03
C GLU A 206 -20.34 -20.07 12.95
N LEU A 207 -20.08 -20.38 14.23
CA LEU A 207 -19.49 -19.44 15.18
C LEU A 207 -18.04 -19.11 14.84
N ILE A 208 -17.24 -20.12 14.48
CA ILE A 208 -15.85 -19.91 14.01
C ILE A 208 -15.87 -19.04 12.75
N ALA A 209 -16.76 -19.33 11.79
CA ALA A 209 -16.91 -18.51 10.59
C ALA A 209 -17.31 -17.06 10.91
N GLY A 210 -18.14 -16.84 11.93
CA GLY A 210 -18.48 -15.49 12.41
C GLY A 210 -17.27 -14.74 12.98
N VAL A 211 -16.43 -15.40 13.79
CA VAL A 211 -15.19 -14.81 14.31
C VAL A 211 -14.18 -14.56 13.19
N ASP A 212 -14.04 -15.49 12.24
CA ASP A 212 -13.17 -15.34 11.06
C ASP A 212 -13.64 -14.17 10.18
N ALA A 213 -14.95 -13.98 10.01
CA ALA A 213 -15.50 -12.84 9.29
C ALA A 213 -15.20 -11.50 9.99
N ALA A 214 -15.29 -11.45 11.33
CA ALA A 214 -14.94 -10.27 12.10
C ALA A 214 -13.43 -9.95 12.04
N MET A 215 -12.57 -10.97 12.17
CA MET A 215 -11.12 -10.80 11.99
C MET A 215 -10.78 -10.35 10.58
N ALA A 216 -11.44 -10.90 9.55
CA ALA A 216 -11.25 -10.50 8.17
C ALA A 216 -11.62 -9.03 7.93
N GLN A 217 -12.74 -8.57 8.48
CA GLN A 217 -13.16 -7.19 8.31
C GLN A 217 -12.20 -6.22 8.98
N LEU A 218 -11.83 -6.47 10.23
CA LEU A 218 -10.89 -5.64 10.96
C LEU A 218 -9.51 -5.60 10.29
N LEU A 219 -9.05 -6.73 9.74
CA LEU A 219 -7.82 -6.80 8.98
C LEU A 219 -7.89 -5.99 7.68
N ARG A 220 -9.02 -6.01 6.96
CA ARG A 220 -9.23 -5.15 5.78
C ARG A 220 -9.19 -3.68 6.15
N ASP A 221 -9.87 -3.30 7.24
CA ASP A 221 -9.89 -1.93 7.73
C ASP A 221 -8.48 -1.41 8.05
N ILE A 222 -7.61 -2.25 8.62
CA ILE A 222 -6.19 -1.92 8.84
C ILE A 222 -5.44 -1.81 7.51
N LEU A 223 -5.51 -2.84 6.65
CA LEU A 223 -4.75 -2.90 5.39
C LEU A 223 -5.12 -1.78 4.42
N HIS A 224 -6.36 -1.29 4.46
CA HIS A 224 -6.85 -0.22 3.58
C HIS A 224 -6.84 1.15 4.26
N HIS A 225 -6.36 1.25 5.51
CA HIS A 225 -6.23 2.53 6.17
C HIS A 225 -5.17 3.40 5.46
N PRO A 226 -5.46 4.68 5.14
CA PRO A 226 -4.55 5.53 4.36
C PRO A 226 -3.14 5.66 4.97
N GLU A 227 -3.05 5.83 6.30
CA GLU A 227 -1.75 5.92 6.98
C GLU A 227 -0.97 4.60 6.94
N PHE A 228 -1.66 3.45 7.01
CA PHE A 228 -1.04 2.14 6.89
C PHE A 228 -0.51 1.92 5.47
N GLN A 229 -1.34 2.19 4.46
CA GLN A 229 -0.94 2.07 3.05
C GLN A 229 0.20 3.03 2.69
N ALA A 230 0.22 4.25 3.24
CA ALA A 230 1.32 5.19 3.02
C ALA A 230 2.65 4.62 3.54
N LEU A 231 2.66 4.10 4.77
CA LEU A 231 3.86 3.51 5.35
C LEU A 231 4.27 2.20 4.65
N GLU A 232 3.31 1.31 4.35
CA GLU A 232 3.56 0.05 3.66
C GLU A 232 4.10 0.29 2.24
N SER A 233 3.49 1.22 1.48
CA SER A 233 3.91 1.53 0.12
C SER A 233 5.30 2.17 0.07
N LEU A 234 5.63 3.03 1.04
CA LEU A 234 6.98 3.61 1.19
C LEU A 234 8.02 2.51 1.41
N TRP A 235 7.83 1.65 2.41
CA TRP A 235 8.79 0.60 2.75
C TRP A 235 8.88 -0.49 1.67
N ARG A 236 7.78 -0.83 1.01
CA ARG A 236 7.81 -1.72 -0.16
C ARG A 236 8.48 -1.08 -1.36
N GLY A 237 8.36 0.24 -1.54
CA GLY A 237 9.12 1.01 -2.52
C GLY A 237 10.64 0.92 -2.27
N VAL A 238 11.06 1.04 -1.01
CA VAL A 238 12.47 0.81 -0.62
C VAL A 238 12.87 -0.64 -0.88
N LYS A 239 12.06 -1.63 -0.49
CA LYS A 239 12.32 -3.06 -0.76
C LYS A 239 12.42 -3.34 -2.26
N LEU A 240 11.66 -2.63 -3.10
CA LEU A 240 11.80 -2.71 -4.55
C LEU A 240 13.17 -2.18 -5.00
N LEU A 241 13.60 -1.01 -4.52
CA LEU A 241 14.92 -0.46 -4.86
C LEU A 241 16.06 -1.38 -4.43
N THR A 242 16.08 -1.84 -3.18
CA THR A 242 17.17 -2.68 -2.67
C THR A 242 17.23 -4.05 -3.35
N ARG A 243 16.10 -4.58 -3.82
CA ARG A 243 16.07 -5.84 -4.58
C ARG A 243 16.44 -5.68 -6.05
N ARG A 244 16.15 -4.52 -6.66
CA ARG A 244 16.36 -4.27 -8.10
C ARG A 244 17.70 -3.64 -8.41
N LEU A 245 18.34 -3.01 -7.43
CA LEU A 245 19.61 -2.33 -7.59
C LEU A 245 20.72 -3.10 -6.86
N ASP A 246 21.77 -3.44 -7.59
CA ASP A 246 23.03 -3.92 -7.03
C ASP A 246 23.78 -2.76 -6.36
N THR A 247 23.48 -2.54 -5.07
CA THR A 247 24.23 -1.59 -4.23
C THR A 247 25.61 -2.15 -3.89
N GLY A 248 26.62 -1.28 -3.83
CA GLY A 248 28.00 -1.65 -3.55
C GLY A 248 28.93 -0.45 -3.56
N THR A 249 30.15 -0.63 -4.03
CA THR A 249 31.15 0.47 -4.09
C THR A 249 30.69 1.62 -4.98
N ASN A 250 30.03 1.30 -6.11
CA ASN A 250 29.69 2.27 -7.14
C ASN A 250 28.24 2.75 -7.09
N LEU A 251 27.34 2.10 -6.34
CA LEU A 251 25.96 2.55 -6.16
C LEU A 251 25.59 2.47 -4.69
N ALA A 252 25.24 3.62 -4.10
CA ALA A 252 24.79 3.73 -2.73
C ALA A 252 23.36 4.27 -2.67
N LEU A 253 22.52 3.64 -1.84
CA LEU A 253 21.16 4.08 -1.54
C LEU A 253 21.12 4.57 -0.09
N GLU A 254 20.52 5.73 0.13
CA GLU A 254 20.39 6.32 1.46
C GLU A 254 18.97 6.81 1.71
N LEU A 255 18.38 6.40 2.82
CA LEU A 255 17.10 6.90 3.28
C LEU A 255 17.30 8.20 4.05
N ILE A 256 16.34 9.11 3.87
CA ILE A 256 16.29 10.43 4.47
C ILE A 256 14.92 10.59 5.13
N ASP A 257 14.85 10.35 6.44
CA ASP A 257 13.62 10.48 7.25
C ASP A 257 13.23 11.96 7.39
N LEU A 258 12.39 12.42 6.47
CA LEU A 258 11.94 13.79 6.35
C LEU A 258 10.49 13.81 5.87
N PRO A 259 9.50 13.88 6.79
CA PRO A 259 8.10 13.89 6.41
C PRO A 259 7.73 15.17 5.66
N ARG A 260 6.75 15.09 4.76
CA ARG A 260 6.29 16.23 3.95
C ARG A 260 5.94 17.46 4.79
N ALA A 261 5.28 17.27 5.93
CA ALA A 261 4.89 18.36 6.82
C ALA A 261 6.10 19.13 7.37
N ALA A 262 7.22 18.45 7.67
CA ALA A 262 8.45 19.11 8.12
C ALA A 262 9.13 19.85 6.97
N LEU A 263 9.16 19.24 5.78
CA LEU A 263 9.69 19.87 4.58
C LEU A 263 8.92 21.14 4.21
N GLU A 264 7.60 21.10 4.29
CA GLU A 264 6.72 22.25 4.09
C GLU A 264 6.95 23.34 5.14
N ALA A 265 7.04 22.98 6.42
CA ALA A 265 7.29 23.95 7.49
C ALA A 265 8.65 24.66 7.33
N ASP A 266 9.67 23.97 6.81
CA ASP A 266 11.01 24.51 6.59
C ASP A 266 11.07 25.36 5.31
N LEU A 267 10.68 24.81 4.16
CA LEU A 267 10.85 25.43 2.84
C LEU A 267 9.84 26.53 2.52
N LEU A 268 8.64 26.46 3.12
CA LEU A 268 7.62 27.51 3.00
C LEU A 268 7.74 28.57 4.11
N SER A 269 8.85 28.58 4.84
CA SER A 269 9.17 29.68 5.76
C SER A 269 9.78 30.87 5.00
N THR A 270 9.79 32.04 5.64
CA THR A 270 10.42 33.26 5.12
C THR A 270 11.95 33.26 5.29
N LYS A 271 12.52 32.17 5.80
CA LYS A 271 13.96 32.03 6.00
C LYS A 271 14.69 32.01 4.64
N PRO A 272 15.91 32.57 4.56
CA PRO A 272 16.79 32.36 3.42
C PRO A 272 17.03 30.86 3.19
N LEU A 273 17.08 30.43 1.92
CA LEU A 273 17.14 29.00 1.56
C LEU A 273 18.35 28.29 2.19
N ASP A 274 19.50 28.95 2.24
CA ASP A 274 20.74 28.39 2.82
C ASP A 274 20.68 28.20 4.34
N SER A 275 19.74 28.85 5.02
CA SER A 275 19.53 28.65 6.45
C SER A 275 18.58 27.48 6.78
N THR A 276 17.84 26.98 5.79
CA THR A 276 16.87 25.88 5.94
C THR A 276 17.56 24.56 6.26
N ALA A 277 16.88 23.69 7.01
CA ALA A 277 17.43 22.38 7.36
C ALA A 277 17.53 21.47 6.13
N ALA A 278 16.59 21.56 5.19
CA ALA A 278 16.64 20.83 3.93
C ALA A 278 17.89 21.21 3.09
N TYR A 279 18.26 22.49 3.04
CA TYR A 279 19.50 22.91 2.37
C TYR A 279 20.74 22.32 3.04
N LYS A 280 20.82 22.41 4.37
CA LYS A 280 21.94 21.85 5.16
C LYS A 280 22.08 20.34 5.01
N LEU A 281 20.96 19.63 4.85
CA LEU A 281 20.96 18.18 4.70
C LEU A 281 21.30 17.72 3.27
N LEU A 282 20.79 18.43 2.26
CA LEU A 282 20.84 17.97 0.87
C LEU A 282 21.97 18.64 0.06
N VAL A 283 22.30 19.89 0.38
CA VAL A 283 23.29 20.69 -0.35
C VAL A 283 24.65 20.64 0.33
N GLU A 284 24.76 21.06 1.59
CA GLU A 284 26.07 21.22 2.27
C GLU A 284 26.98 19.97 2.23
N PRO A 285 26.50 18.72 2.42
CA PRO A 285 27.36 17.54 2.36
C PRO A 285 27.96 17.28 0.98
N SER A 286 27.35 17.86 -0.06
CA SER A 286 27.78 17.75 -1.46
C SER A 286 28.72 18.88 -1.88
N VAL A 287 28.84 19.95 -1.08
CA VAL A 287 29.48 21.22 -1.48
C VAL A 287 30.79 21.45 -0.72
N GLY A 288 31.84 21.85 -1.43
CA GLY A 288 33.05 22.45 -0.82
C GLY A 288 34.01 21.47 -0.14
N ILE A 289 33.70 20.18 -0.09
CA ILE A 289 34.61 19.14 0.42
C ILE A 289 35.25 18.43 -0.78
N GLN A 290 36.57 18.55 -0.95
CA GLN A 290 37.30 17.72 -1.92
C GLN A 290 37.08 16.23 -1.58
N GLY A 291 36.41 15.49 -2.47
CA GLY A 291 36.00 14.11 -2.22
C GLY A 291 34.69 13.96 -1.43
N GLY A 292 33.84 15.00 -1.40
CA GLY A 292 32.49 14.96 -0.83
C GLY A 292 31.57 13.92 -1.49
N ARG A 293 30.51 13.51 -0.78
CA ARG A 293 29.52 12.52 -1.24
C ARG A 293 28.39 13.25 -1.97
N SER A 294 28.56 13.58 -3.25
CA SER A 294 27.49 14.26 -3.99
C SER A 294 26.33 13.32 -4.33
N TRP A 295 25.10 13.82 -4.27
CA TRP A 295 23.92 13.10 -4.78
C TRP A 295 23.98 12.98 -6.30
N THR A 296 23.50 11.86 -6.84
CA THR A 296 23.28 11.71 -8.29
C THR A 296 21.86 12.10 -8.66
N PHE A 297 20.89 11.72 -7.83
CA PHE A 297 19.51 12.20 -7.88
C PHE A 297 18.83 11.94 -6.53
N LEU A 298 17.76 12.67 -6.27
CA LEU A 298 16.92 12.58 -5.08
C LEU A 298 15.55 12.05 -5.47
N VAL A 299 14.98 11.17 -4.65
CA VAL A 299 13.67 10.55 -4.84
C VAL A 299 12.81 10.97 -3.66
N GLY A 300 11.75 11.74 -3.90
CA GLY A 300 10.79 12.10 -2.87
C GLY A 300 9.55 11.22 -2.95
N ASP A 301 9.19 10.58 -1.84
CA ASP A 301 7.90 9.90 -1.70
C ASP A 301 6.75 10.90 -1.47
N PHE A 302 6.60 11.84 -2.39
CA PHE A 302 5.59 12.89 -2.35
C PHE A 302 4.86 12.97 -3.69
N THR A 303 3.59 13.40 -3.62
CA THR A 303 2.76 13.68 -4.81
C THR A 303 2.46 15.17 -4.89
N PHE A 304 2.86 15.83 -5.97
CA PHE A 304 2.63 17.26 -6.18
C PHE A 304 1.46 17.50 -7.12
N GLY A 305 0.53 18.37 -6.72
CA GLY A 305 -0.60 18.79 -7.54
C GLY A 305 -0.53 20.25 -7.97
N PRO A 306 -1.62 20.77 -8.58
CA PRO A 306 -1.68 22.13 -9.09
C PRO A 306 -1.94 23.18 -7.99
N SER A 307 -1.87 22.80 -6.72
CA SER A 307 -2.11 23.77 -5.64
C SER A 307 -0.94 24.76 -5.58
N ARG A 308 -1.22 26.03 -5.31
CA ARG A 308 -0.17 27.06 -5.15
C ARG A 308 0.87 26.64 -4.10
N ARG A 309 0.43 25.99 -3.02
CA ARG A 309 1.33 25.47 -1.97
C ARG A 309 2.31 24.43 -2.52
N ASP A 310 1.81 23.49 -3.33
CA ASP A 310 2.62 22.44 -3.96
C ASP A 310 3.60 23.02 -4.98
N ILE A 311 3.16 23.98 -5.80
CA ILE A 311 4.00 24.66 -6.79
C ILE A 311 5.16 25.38 -6.11
N VAL A 312 4.89 26.14 -5.03
CA VAL A 312 5.94 26.86 -4.28
C VAL A 312 6.90 25.89 -3.61
N LEU A 313 6.39 24.81 -3.00
CA LEU A 313 7.23 23.78 -2.38
C LEU A 313 8.14 23.12 -3.43
N LEU A 314 7.57 22.76 -4.59
CA LEU A 314 8.30 22.14 -5.69
C LEU A 314 9.37 23.09 -6.26
N TRP A 315 9.08 24.40 -6.34
CA TRP A 315 10.08 25.39 -6.73
C TRP A 315 11.24 25.43 -5.75
N ARG A 316 10.98 25.51 -4.44
CA ARG A 316 12.03 25.49 -3.40
C ARG A 316 12.86 24.21 -3.45
N LEU A 317 12.23 23.06 -3.69
CA LEU A 317 12.93 21.80 -3.92
C LEU A 317 13.77 21.83 -5.20
N GLY A 318 13.29 22.46 -6.28
CA GLY A 318 14.06 22.67 -7.49
C GLY A 318 15.30 23.54 -7.28
N GLN A 319 15.21 24.56 -6.41
CA GLN A 319 16.38 25.36 -6.01
C GLN A 319 17.41 24.49 -5.26
N ILE A 320 16.95 23.65 -4.33
CA ILE A 320 17.82 22.69 -3.62
C ILE A 320 18.46 21.70 -4.59
N ALA A 321 17.67 21.08 -5.47
CA ALA A 321 18.12 20.11 -6.47
C ALA A 321 19.19 20.72 -7.40
N ARG A 322 18.96 21.94 -7.88
CA ARG A 322 19.92 22.69 -8.69
C ARG A 322 21.22 22.99 -7.95
N LEU A 323 21.14 23.42 -6.68
CA LEU A 323 22.33 23.74 -5.88
C LEU A 323 23.10 22.48 -5.46
N ALA A 324 22.41 21.35 -5.24
CA ALA A 324 23.01 20.05 -4.99
C ALA A 324 23.55 19.37 -6.27
N ALA A 325 23.29 19.95 -7.45
CA ALA A 325 23.58 19.36 -8.76
C ALA A 325 23.00 17.94 -8.94
N ALA A 326 21.81 17.71 -8.39
CA ALA A 326 21.13 16.41 -8.39
C ALA A 326 19.63 16.62 -8.60
N PRO A 327 19.01 16.05 -9.65
CA PRO A 327 17.60 16.24 -9.93
C PRO A 327 16.74 15.57 -8.86
N PHE A 328 15.59 16.18 -8.58
CA PHE A 328 14.59 15.69 -7.64
C PHE A 328 13.43 15.04 -8.41
N LEU A 329 13.13 13.79 -8.05
CA LEU A 329 12.12 12.93 -8.65
C LEU A 329 10.95 12.73 -7.69
N ALA A 330 9.72 12.92 -8.15
CA ALA A 330 8.52 12.73 -7.32
C ALA A 330 7.31 12.30 -8.17
N ALA A 331 6.17 12.06 -7.51
CA ALA A 331 4.92 11.80 -8.20
C ALA A 331 4.20 13.11 -8.57
N ALA A 332 3.47 13.07 -9.68
CA ALA A 332 2.53 14.11 -10.07
C ALA A 332 1.09 13.67 -9.77
N ASN A 333 0.28 14.61 -9.28
CA ASN A 333 -1.17 14.45 -9.24
C ASN A 333 -1.75 14.76 -10.63
N PRO A 334 -2.61 13.89 -11.19
CA PRO A 334 -3.21 14.11 -12.51
C PRO A 334 -4.08 15.38 -12.61
N GLN A 335 -4.43 16.00 -11.48
CA GLN A 335 -5.14 17.29 -11.45
C GLN A 335 -4.34 18.41 -12.12
N ILE A 336 -3.00 18.28 -12.24
CA ILE A 336 -2.16 19.20 -13.02
C ILE A 336 -2.64 19.32 -14.48
N VAL A 337 -3.14 18.22 -15.07
CA VAL A 337 -3.69 18.20 -16.43
C VAL A 337 -5.21 18.20 -16.48
N GLY A 338 -5.88 18.52 -15.36
CA GLY A 338 -7.33 18.59 -15.26
C GLY A 338 -8.03 17.23 -15.13
N SER A 339 -7.30 16.15 -14.80
CA SER A 339 -7.90 14.84 -14.50
C SER A 339 -7.94 14.59 -12.99
N ASN A 340 -9.12 14.25 -12.45
CA ASN A 340 -9.24 13.88 -11.02
C ASN A 340 -8.68 12.48 -10.74
N SER A 341 -8.70 11.58 -11.72
CA SER A 341 -8.23 10.20 -11.61
C SER A 341 -8.02 9.63 -13.00
N LEU A 342 -6.77 9.30 -13.35
CA LEU A 342 -6.47 8.66 -14.63
C LEU A 342 -7.11 7.27 -14.75
N ALA A 343 -7.35 6.58 -13.63
CA ALA A 343 -8.04 5.30 -13.62
C ALA A 343 -9.52 5.42 -14.03
N SER A 344 -10.17 6.54 -13.67
CA SER A 344 -11.57 6.80 -13.97
C SER A 344 -11.77 7.48 -15.32
N THR A 345 -10.87 8.38 -15.71
CA THR A 345 -10.88 9.09 -17.00
C THR A 345 -9.58 8.83 -17.77
N PRO A 346 -9.42 7.63 -18.35
CA PRO A 346 -8.21 7.26 -19.09
C PRO A 346 -8.05 8.02 -20.42
N ASP A 347 -9.17 8.46 -21.02
CA ASP A 347 -9.16 9.23 -22.25
C ASP A 347 -8.91 10.71 -21.94
N PRO A 348 -7.89 11.35 -22.56
CA PRO A 348 -7.64 12.77 -22.34
C PRO A 348 -8.79 13.69 -22.76
N ASP A 349 -9.68 13.27 -23.66
CA ASP A 349 -10.83 14.10 -24.07
C ASP A 349 -11.86 14.28 -22.94
N ASP A 350 -11.82 13.41 -21.91
CA ASP A 350 -12.64 13.52 -20.70
C ASP A 350 -11.98 14.39 -19.61
N TRP A 351 -10.77 14.90 -19.84
CA TRP A 351 -10.08 15.75 -18.87
C TRP A 351 -10.65 17.17 -18.93
N SER A 352 -10.82 17.77 -17.76
CA SER A 352 -11.21 19.17 -17.68
C SER A 352 -10.07 20.07 -18.13
N THR A 353 -10.38 21.32 -18.45
CA THR A 353 -9.33 22.34 -18.65
C THR A 353 -8.43 22.37 -17.42
N PRO A 354 -7.09 22.27 -17.58
CA PRO A 354 -6.18 22.43 -16.47
C PRO A 354 -6.47 23.72 -15.70
N PRO A 355 -6.26 23.75 -14.38
CA PRO A 355 -6.37 24.99 -13.62
C PRO A 355 -5.51 26.07 -14.30
N ALA A 356 -6.10 27.24 -14.55
CA ALA A 356 -5.37 28.38 -15.07
C ALA A 356 -4.46 28.94 -13.96
N ASP A 357 -3.32 28.28 -13.74
CA ASP A 357 -2.31 28.68 -12.77
C ASP A 357 -1.05 29.12 -13.51
N GLU A 358 -0.81 30.44 -13.51
CA GLU A 358 0.43 31.04 -14.01
C GLU A 358 1.65 30.43 -13.29
N GLY A 359 1.52 30.04 -12.02
CA GLY A 359 2.59 29.50 -11.20
C GLY A 359 3.18 28.19 -11.71
N TRP A 360 2.37 27.27 -12.25
CA TRP A 360 2.89 26.04 -12.86
C TRP A 360 3.69 26.37 -14.11
N SER A 361 3.15 27.22 -14.98
CA SER A 361 3.81 27.63 -16.21
C SER A 361 5.11 28.39 -15.95
N ASP A 362 5.13 29.23 -14.91
CA ASP A 362 6.30 29.98 -14.48
C ASP A 362 7.38 29.09 -13.88
N LEU A 363 7.00 28.12 -13.05
CA LEU A 363 7.92 27.11 -12.54
C LEU A 363 8.58 26.34 -13.70
N ARG A 364 7.81 25.94 -14.72
CA ARG A 364 8.36 25.21 -15.88
C ARG A 364 9.35 26.04 -16.70
N ARG A 365 9.23 27.37 -16.70
CA ARG A 365 10.16 28.28 -17.39
C ARG A 365 11.34 28.72 -16.51
N SER A 366 11.40 28.28 -15.26
CA SER A 366 12.47 28.68 -14.33
C SER A 366 13.78 27.92 -14.61
N SER A 367 14.88 28.40 -14.02
CA SER A 367 16.19 27.73 -14.05
C SER A 367 16.21 26.41 -13.26
N GLU A 368 15.21 26.19 -12.41
CA GLU A 368 15.09 25.00 -11.57
C GLU A 368 14.37 23.84 -12.28
N ALA A 369 13.55 24.14 -13.29
CA ALA A 369 12.74 23.15 -13.99
C ALA A 369 13.51 21.93 -14.53
N PRO A 370 14.73 22.08 -15.11
CA PRO A 370 15.53 20.93 -15.57
C PRO A 370 15.92 19.93 -14.48
N TYR A 371 15.91 20.35 -13.22
CA TYR A 371 16.25 19.52 -12.05
C TYR A 371 15.02 18.88 -11.41
N LEU A 372 13.83 19.01 -11.99
CA LEU A 372 12.59 18.47 -11.46
C LEU A 372 12.00 17.44 -12.44
N GLY A 373 11.77 16.23 -11.96
CA GLY A 373 11.12 15.15 -12.71
C GLY A 373 9.88 14.64 -11.97
N LEU A 374 8.70 14.77 -12.58
CA LEU A 374 7.46 14.28 -12.00
C LEU A 374 6.88 13.15 -12.84
N ALA A 375 6.59 12.00 -12.24
CA ALA A 375 6.00 10.85 -12.91
C ALA A 375 4.61 10.48 -12.41
N LEU A 376 3.86 9.79 -13.26
CA LEU A 376 2.51 9.27 -13.00
C LEU A 376 2.16 8.21 -14.05
N PRO A 377 1.14 7.36 -13.85
CA PRO A 377 0.39 7.13 -12.62
C PRO A 377 1.20 6.29 -11.61
N ARG A 378 0.60 5.97 -10.46
CA ARG A 378 1.18 5.01 -9.51
C ARG A 378 1.20 3.59 -10.09
N PHE A 379 1.98 2.70 -9.47
CA PHE A 379 2.11 1.31 -9.90
C PHE A 379 1.98 0.32 -8.75
N LEU A 380 1.57 -0.91 -9.03
CA LEU A 380 1.23 -1.90 -8.02
C LEU A 380 2.50 -2.45 -7.34
N LEU A 381 2.57 -2.35 -6.01
CA LEU A 381 3.72 -2.84 -5.23
C LEU A 381 3.51 -4.26 -4.71
N ARG A 382 2.26 -4.71 -4.56
CA ARG A 382 1.92 -6.03 -4.03
C ARG A 382 0.63 -6.56 -4.66
N ALA A 383 0.59 -7.87 -4.93
CA ALA A 383 -0.64 -8.55 -5.32
C ALA A 383 -1.60 -8.70 -4.11
N PRO A 384 -2.91 -8.56 -4.29
CA PRO A 384 -3.88 -8.70 -3.20
C PRO A 384 -3.84 -10.08 -2.55
N TYR A 385 -4.02 -10.14 -1.23
CA TYR A 385 -4.14 -11.39 -0.48
C TYR A 385 -5.49 -12.05 -0.78
N GLY A 386 -5.47 -13.37 -0.94
CA GLY A 386 -6.63 -14.16 -1.33
C GLY A 386 -6.24 -15.61 -1.60
N ARG A 387 -7.19 -16.52 -1.46
CA ARG A 387 -6.94 -17.98 -1.54
C ARG A 387 -6.34 -18.41 -2.87
N GLU A 388 -6.80 -17.81 -3.96
CA GLU A 388 -6.34 -18.12 -5.32
C GLU A 388 -5.10 -17.33 -5.73
N ARG A 389 -4.64 -16.39 -4.88
CA ARG A 389 -3.56 -15.45 -5.19
C ARG A 389 -2.40 -15.63 -4.21
N VAL A 390 -2.43 -14.86 -3.13
CA VAL A 390 -1.45 -14.89 -2.05
C VAL A 390 -2.22 -15.27 -0.79
N PRO A 391 -2.32 -16.57 -0.46
CA PRO A 391 -3.02 -17.02 0.73
C PRO A 391 -2.27 -16.59 1.99
N ILE A 392 -3.00 -16.46 3.10
CA ILE A 392 -2.42 -16.29 4.44
C ILE A 392 -2.58 -17.60 5.21
N GLU A 393 -1.78 -17.80 6.25
CA GLU A 393 -1.79 -19.05 7.03
C GLU A 393 -2.88 -19.08 8.10
N ALA A 394 -3.23 -17.93 8.67
CA ALA A 394 -4.09 -17.87 9.85
C ALA A 394 -5.53 -18.38 9.61
N PHE A 395 -6.16 -17.97 8.51
CA PHE A 395 -7.51 -18.37 8.13
C PHE A 395 -7.79 -18.04 6.65
N ALA A 396 -8.95 -18.48 6.14
CA ALA A 396 -9.40 -18.15 4.79
C ALA A 396 -9.73 -16.65 4.66
N PHE A 397 -8.78 -15.87 4.15
CA PHE A 397 -8.89 -14.42 4.02
C PHE A 397 -8.94 -13.99 2.55
N GLU A 398 -9.85 -13.07 2.26
CA GLU A 398 -9.92 -12.33 1.00
C GLU A 398 -9.79 -10.83 1.31
N GLU A 399 -8.76 -10.19 0.75
CA GLU A 399 -8.45 -8.79 1.02
C GLU A 399 -9.52 -7.84 0.47
N PHE A 400 -10.15 -8.18 -0.66
CA PHE A 400 -11.13 -7.30 -1.28
C PHE A 400 -12.55 -7.86 -1.23
N PRO A 401 -13.55 -6.99 -0.96
CA PRO A 401 -14.90 -7.27 -1.42
C PRO A 401 -14.94 -7.26 -2.95
N VAL A 402 -15.91 -7.95 -3.54
CA VAL A 402 -16.13 -7.95 -4.99
C VAL A 402 -17.23 -6.94 -5.32
N PRO A 403 -16.99 -5.91 -6.16
CA PRO A 403 -15.73 -5.58 -6.85
C PRO A 403 -14.73 -4.81 -5.95
N PRO A 404 -13.41 -4.94 -6.21
CA PRO A 404 -12.39 -4.24 -5.45
C PRO A 404 -12.41 -2.73 -5.73
N ALA A 405 -12.32 -1.92 -4.68
CA ALA A 405 -12.15 -0.48 -4.83
C ALA A 405 -10.72 -0.15 -5.31
N HIS A 406 -10.59 0.74 -6.31
CA HIS A 406 -9.30 1.08 -6.90
C HIS A 406 -8.27 1.59 -5.88
N ALA A 407 -8.70 2.41 -4.92
CA ALA A 407 -7.83 2.97 -3.88
C ALA A 407 -7.35 1.93 -2.85
N SER A 408 -8.04 0.79 -2.72
CA SER A 408 -7.68 -0.25 -1.75
C SER A 408 -6.46 -1.09 -2.20
N TYR A 409 -6.05 -0.99 -3.47
CA TYR A 409 -4.79 -1.58 -3.93
C TYR A 409 -3.59 -0.83 -3.36
N LEU A 410 -2.51 -1.57 -3.10
CA LEU A 410 -1.26 -0.99 -2.62
C LEU A 410 -0.45 -0.38 -3.77
N TRP A 411 -0.82 0.84 -4.12
CA TRP A 411 -0.17 1.65 -5.15
C TRP A 411 1.09 2.33 -4.60
N GLY A 412 2.21 2.12 -5.29
CA GLY A 412 3.49 2.75 -5.03
C GLY A 412 3.71 4.02 -5.82
N ASN A 413 4.53 4.91 -5.24
CA ASN A 413 4.92 6.15 -5.87
C ASN A 413 5.81 5.90 -7.11
N PRO A 414 5.46 6.43 -8.29
CA PRO A 414 6.21 6.23 -9.54
C PRO A 414 7.66 6.73 -9.50
N ALA A 415 8.03 7.59 -8.56
CA ALA A 415 9.41 8.01 -8.36
C ALA A 415 10.33 6.83 -8.01
N PHE A 416 9.81 5.80 -7.31
CA PHE A 416 10.55 4.55 -7.08
C PHE A 416 10.82 3.81 -8.39
N ALA A 417 9.85 3.75 -9.31
CA ALA A 417 10.05 3.12 -10.61
C ALA A 417 11.11 3.87 -11.44
N LEU A 418 11.08 5.22 -11.45
CA LEU A 418 12.13 6.02 -12.09
C LEU A 418 13.52 5.72 -11.50
N ALA A 419 13.61 5.64 -10.18
CA ALA A 419 14.86 5.35 -9.49
C ALA A 419 15.39 3.94 -9.81
N VAL A 420 14.51 2.94 -9.94
CA VAL A 420 14.90 1.61 -10.44
C VAL A 420 15.44 1.69 -11.85
N LEU A 421 14.75 2.37 -12.77
CA LEU A 421 15.19 2.47 -14.17
C LEU A 421 16.55 3.18 -14.30
N LEU A 422 16.73 4.29 -13.57
CA LEU A 422 18.01 5.01 -13.51
C LEU A 422 19.12 4.16 -12.89
N GLY A 423 18.90 3.61 -11.70
CA GLY A 423 19.92 2.81 -11.01
C GLY A 423 20.29 1.54 -11.77
N SER A 424 19.31 0.83 -12.35
CA SER A 424 19.58 -0.38 -13.13
C SER A 424 20.29 -0.06 -14.45
N SER A 425 19.96 1.05 -15.10
CA SER A 425 20.70 1.55 -16.27
C SER A 425 22.16 1.82 -15.93
N PHE A 426 22.44 2.38 -14.76
CA PHE A 426 23.80 2.56 -14.27
C PHE A 426 24.48 1.21 -14.00
N ASN A 427 23.83 0.29 -13.27
CA ASN A 427 24.40 -1.04 -12.98
C ASN A 427 24.77 -1.81 -14.24
N ALA A 428 23.97 -1.69 -15.30
CA ALA A 428 24.21 -2.36 -16.57
C ALA A 428 25.36 -1.74 -17.38
N GLN A 429 25.66 -0.45 -17.21
CA GLN A 429 26.51 0.32 -18.13
C GLN A 429 27.72 0.97 -17.47
N GLY A 430 27.77 1.04 -16.14
CA GLY A 430 28.75 1.80 -15.36
C GLY A 430 28.64 3.32 -15.48
N ARG A 431 27.64 3.83 -16.23
CA ARG A 431 27.34 5.26 -16.38
C ARG A 431 25.86 5.46 -16.73
N LEU A 432 25.34 6.65 -16.45
CA LEU A 432 23.98 7.04 -16.86
C LEU A 432 24.03 7.63 -18.28
N ASP A 433 23.87 6.76 -19.28
CA ASP A 433 23.78 7.15 -20.69
C ASP A 433 22.30 7.20 -21.12
N ARG A 434 21.83 8.37 -21.55
CA ARG A 434 20.43 8.57 -21.94
C ARG A 434 20.06 7.79 -23.20
N ASP A 435 21.01 7.58 -24.12
CA ASP A 435 20.74 6.91 -25.40
C ASP A 435 20.56 5.40 -25.24
N ARG A 436 20.99 4.86 -24.09
CA ARG A 436 20.94 3.43 -23.75
C ARG A 436 20.04 3.17 -22.54
N PHE A 437 19.19 4.11 -22.18
CA PHE A 437 18.31 4.00 -21.03
C PHE A 437 17.26 2.90 -21.24
N ALA A 438 17.12 2.00 -20.26
CA ALA A 438 16.05 1.01 -20.25
C ALA A 438 14.76 1.68 -19.77
N PHE A 439 13.71 1.65 -20.60
CA PHE A 439 12.43 2.28 -20.28
C PHE A 439 11.41 1.34 -19.63
N ASP A 440 11.69 0.04 -19.57
CA ASP A 440 10.76 -0.97 -19.09
C ASP A 440 11.12 -1.43 -17.68
N LEU A 441 10.14 -1.35 -16.77
CA LEU A 441 10.18 -2.00 -15.47
C LEU A 441 9.30 -3.24 -15.54
N THR A 442 9.94 -4.42 -15.49
CA THR A 442 9.31 -5.74 -15.61
C THR A 442 9.10 -6.40 -14.25
N GLU A 443 8.49 -7.59 -14.24
CA GLU A 443 8.29 -8.42 -13.05
C GLU A 443 7.54 -7.67 -11.93
N LEU A 444 6.55 -6.87 -12.33
CA LEU A 444 5.63 -6.23 -11.41
C LEU A 444 4.53 -7.19 -10.96
N PRO A 445 4.00 -7.03 -9.74
CA PRO A 445 2.85 -7.82 -9.29
C PRO A 445 1.69 -7.73 -10.26
N LEU A 446 1.06 -8.88 -10.51
CA LEU A 446 -0.16 -8.96 -11.30
C LEU A 446 -1.36 -9.12 -10.37
N SER A 447 -2.42 -8.38 -10.68
CA SER A 447 -3.74 -8.61 -10.11
C SER A 447 -4.69 -9.00 -11.24
N PHE A 448 -5.68 -9.80 -10.92
CA PHE A 448 -6.76 -10.16 -11.83
C PHE A 448 -8.05 -9.48 -11.39
N GLU A 449 -8.96 -9.25 -12.33
CA GLU A 449 -10.31 -8.73 -12.09
C GLU A 449 -11.30 -9.59 -12.86
N SER A 450 -12.43 -9.90 -12.23
CA SER A 450 -13.54 -10.57 -12.88
C SER A 450 -14.19 -9.60 -13.86
N THR A 451 -14.48 -10.07 -15.07
CA THR A 451 -15.16 -9.28 -16.10
C THR A 451 -16.67 -9.57 -16.08
N ASP A 452 -17.48 -8.65 -16.61
CA ASP A 452 -18.94 -8.74 -16.60
C ASP A 452 -19.48 -9.97 -17.35
N ASP A 453 -18.68 -10.51 -18.29
CA ASP A 453 -18.97 -11.74 -19.05
C ASP A 453 -18.56 -13.03 -18.32
N GLY A 454 -18.16 -12.94 -17.05
CA GLY A 454 -17.72 -14.08 -16.24
C GLY A 454 -16.28 -14.53 -16.51
N GLY A 455 -15.55 -13.79 -17.36
CA GLY A 455 -14.13 -14.00 -17.60
C GLY A 455 -13.24 -13.43 -16.49
N THR A 456 -11.94 -13.57 -16.68
CA THR A 456 -10.91 -12.96 -15.83
C THR A 456 -9.94 -12.18 -16.70
N ARG A 457 -9.64 -10.95 -16.30
CA ARG A 457 -8.70 -10.08 -16.99
C ARG A 457 -7.56 -9.65 -16.07
N VAL A 458 -6.37 -9.53 -16.63
CA VAL A 458 -5.22 -8.93 -15.93
C VAL A 458 -5.48 -7.44 -15.74
N LYS A 459 -5.49 -7.01 -14.47
CA LYS A 459 -5.48 -5.59 -14.09
C LYS A 459 -4.14 -4.98 -14.52
N PRO A 460 -4.15 -3.74 -15.04
CA PRO A 460 -2.91 -3.03 -15.37
C PRO A 460 -1.97 -2.90 -14.16
N CYS A 461 -0.66 -2.99 -14.39
CA CYS A 461 0.35 -2.84 -13.33
C CYS A 461 0.47 -1.39 -12.84
N ALA A 462 0.23 -0.41 -13.69
CA ALA A 462 -0.01 0.97 -13.31
C ALA A 462 -1.52 1.18 -13.06
N GLU A 463 -1.93 2.30 -12.46
CA GLU A 463 -3.35 2.55 -12.14
C GLU A 463 -4.30 2.44 -13.35
N VAL A 464 -3.77 2.56 -14.56
CA VAL A 464 -4.55 2.61 -15.81
C VAL A 464 -3.75 2.08 -17.02
N LEU A 465 -4.45 1.64 -18.07
CA LEU A 465 -3.90 1.51 -19.42
C LEU A 465 -3.93 2.86 -20.14
N LEU A 466 -2.84 3.62 -20.05
CA LEU A 466 -2.74 4.92 -20.75
C LEU A 466 -2.50 4.74 -22.24
N GLY A 467 -3.39 5.32 -23.06
CA GLY A 467 -3.18 5.44 -24.50
C GLY A 467 -2.14 6.49 -24.88
N THR A 468 -1.64 6.44 -26.11
CA THR A 468 -0.60 7.35 -26.62
C THR A 468 -1.01 8.82 -26.52
N ARG A 469 -2.26 9.17 -26.88
CA ARG A 469 -2.75 10.56 -26.77
C ARG A 469 -2.68 11.11 -25.34
N ALA A 470 -2.98 10.26 -24.35
CA ALA A 470 -2.92 10.62 -22.94
C ALA A 470 -1.47 10.87 -22.53
N ALA A 471 -0.57 9.97 -22.93
CA ALA A 471 0.87 10.12 -22.70
C ALA A 471 1.43 11.40 -23.34
N ASP A 472 1.05 11.72 -24.58
CA ASP A 472 1.50 12.94 -25.27
C ASP A 472 1.03 14.22 -24.55
N ARG A 473 -0.23 14.25 -24.06
CA ARG A 473 -0.72 15.39 -23.26
C ARG A 473 0.05 15.53 -21.95
N LEU A 474 0.36 14.42 -21.28
CA LEU A 474 1.16 14.43 -20.04
C LEU A 474 2.58 14.93 -20.30
N LEU A 475 3.22 14.46 -21.38
CA LEU A 475 4.54 14.93 -21.80
C LEU A 475 4.54 16.43 -22.14
N GLY A 476 3.51 16.92 -22.83
CA GLY A 476 3.34 18.35 -23.12
C GLY A 476 3.21 19.22 -21.86
N ALA A 477 2.70 18.65 -20.77
CA ALA A 477 2.63 19.28 -19.46
C ALA A 477 3.94 19.16 -18.64
N GLY A 478 4.98 18.53 -19.18
CA GLY A 478 6.26 18.29 -18.49
C GLY A 478 6.23 17.11 -17.53
N LEU A 479 5.25 16.22 -17.64
CA LEU A 479 5.10 15.05 -16.78
C LEU A 479 5.61 13.79 -17.49
N MET A 480 6.11 12.82 -16.72
CA MET A 480 6.65 11.54 -17.20
C MET A 480 5.61 10.42 -17.05
N PRO A 481 4.92 10.01 -18.14
CA PRO A 481 3.90 8.98 -18.06
C PRO A 481 4.50 7.56 -18.07
N PHE A 482 4.08 6.73 -17.13
CA PHE A 482 4.23 5.29 -17.16
C PHE A 482 3.03 4.63 -17.84
N GLN A 483 3.29 3.77 -18.81
CA GLN A 483 2.27 3.03 -19.56
C GLN A 483 2.35 1.55 -19.22
N SER A 484 1.27 1.00 -18.68
CA SER A 484 1.12 -0.44 -18.50
C SER A 484 1.09 -1.16 -19.85
N ILE A 485 1.90 -2.20 -20.00
CA ILE A 485 1.82 -3.08 -21.17
C ILE A 485 0.69 -4.09 -20.93
N ARG A 486 -0.31 -4.07 -21.82
CA ARG A 486 -1.51 -4.91 -21.68
C ARG A 486 -1.14 -6.39 -21.53
N ASN A 487 -1.73 -7.04 -20.52
CA ASN A 487 -1.54 -8.47 -20.21
C ASN A 487 -0.09 -8.87 -19.92
N ARG A 488 0.73 -7.94 -19.44
CA ARG A 488 2.11 -8.19 -18.98
C ARG A 488 2.34 -7.55 -17.62
N ASP A 489 3.34 -8.06 -16.92
CA ASP A 489 3.87 -7.59 -15.65
C ASP A 489 4.84 -6.41 -15.82
N THR A 490 4.56 -5.52 -16.77
CA THR A 490 5.51 -4.49 -17.22
C THR A 490 4.84 -3.13 -17.32
N ILE A 491 5.52 -2.10 -16.80
CA ILE A 491 5.25 -0.70 -17.14
C ILE A 491 6.41 -0.11 -17.92
N ARG A 492 6.10 0.77 -18.87
CA ARG A 492 7.06 1.47 -19.71
C ARG A 492 7.03 2.96 -19.43
N LEU A 493 8.15 3.57 -19.13
CA LEU A 493 8.29 5.02 -19.15
C LEU A 493 8.25 5.51 -20.61
N ALA A 494 7.36 6.44 -20.94
CA ALA A 494 7.27 6.93 -22.32
C ALA A 494 8.52 7.73 -22.73
N GLN A 495 8.99 8.62 -21.84
CA GLN A 495 10.17 9.43 -22.06
C GLN A 495 10.74 9.93 -20.73
N LEU A 496 12.07 10.06 -20.65
CA LEU A 496 12.77 10.67 -19.52
C LEU A 496 12.96 12.16 -19.78
N VAL A 497 12.13 12.99 -19.14
CA VAL A 497 12.12 14.45 -19.31
C VAL A 497 12.05 15.15 -17.95
N SER A 498 12.44 16.42 -17.91
CA SER A 498 12.14 17.30 -16.78
C SER A 498 10.80 18.02 -16.98
N ILE A 499 10.34 18.76 -15.97
CA ILE A 499 9.15 19.59 -16.10
C ILE A 499 9.35 20.82 -17.01
N ALA A 500 10.55 21.07 -17.53
CA ALA A 500 10.88 22.31 -18.23
C ALA A 500 9.96 22.62 -19.43
N ASP A 501 9.80 23.92 -19.70
CA ASP A 501 9.18 24.48 -20.90
C ASP A 501 10.11 25.55 -21.51
N PRO A 502 10.71 25.32 -22.70
CA PRO A 502 10.51 24.18 -23.60
C PRO A 502 11.01 22.85 -23.01
N PRO A 503 10.52 21.70 -23.50
CA PRO A 503 10.93 20.38 -23.00
C PRO A 503 12.45 20.21 -22.98
N ALA A 504 12.98 19.89 -21.81
CA ALA A 504 14.40 19.66 -21.60
C ALA A 504 14.62 18.31 -20.91
N PRO A 505 15.74 17.62 -21.19
CA PRO A 505 16.05 16.39 -20.51
C PRO A 505 16.32 16.67 -19.02
N LEU A 506 16.07 15.66 -18.17
CA LEU A 506 16.34 15.76 -16.74
C LEU A 506 17.84 15.94 -16.48
N ALA A 507 18.22 16.94 -15.68
CA ALA A 507 19.60 17.33 -15.37
C ALA A 507 20.32 16.31 -14.46
N ILE A 508 20.48 15.09 -14.96
CA ILE A 508 21.29 14.02 -14.36
C ILE A 508 22.78 14.36 -14.59
N PRO A 509 23.61 14.32 -13.55
CA PRO A 509 25.03 14.66 -13.62
C PRO A 509 25.90 13.62 -14.31
#